data_AF-A0A380YK88-F1
#
_entry.id   AF-A0A380YK88-F1
#
_cell.length_a   1.000
_cell.length_b   1.000
_cell.length_c   1.000
_cell.angle_alpha   90.00
_cell.angle_beta   90.00
_cell.angle_gamma   90.00
#
_symmetry.space_group_name_H-M   'P 1'
#
loop_
_entity.id
_entity.type
_entity.pdbx_description
1 polymer ?
#
loop_
_entity_poly.entity_id
_entity_poly.type
_entity_poly.pdbx_seq_one_letter_code
_entity_poly.pdbx_strand_id
1 'polypeptide(L)'
;MKKILRKERETFSIMTNMKEILGDFNALADARKKSSLLVKLAFGFCALTVSAVLFFSYSLLSSMGNKILVVNENGEYLKQKAMDTDKLYEELLRAHCSSTAYYLNSFDRLSWQENQAHALFLVSKPDATAIFAKYRADRAYGDALELGAVYRNKFEKIISLRLRTASIMSSFLPY
;
A
#
# COMPACT_ATOMS: atom_id res chain seq x y z
N MET A 1 44.06 -9.85 -86.34
CA MET A 1 44.17 -10.63 -85.07
C MET A 1 44.48 -9.81 -83.83
N LYS A 2 45.54 -8.98 -83.78
CA LYS A 2 45.92 -8.22 -82.55
C LYS A 2 44.83 -7.33 -81.92
N LYS A 3 43.96 -6.70 -82.73
CA LYS A 3 42.86 -5.86 -82.22
C LYS A 3 41.75 -6.63 -81.49
N ILE A 4 41.50 -7.88 -81.91
CA ILE A 4 40.44 -8.74 -81.33
C ILE A 4 40.88 -9.25 -79.95
N LEU A 5 42.14 -9.70 -79.83
CA LEU A 5 42.72 -10.14 -78.56
C LEU A 5 42.83 -9.00 -77.52
N ARG A 6 43.01 -7.76 -77.97
CA ARG A 6 43.02 -6.60 -77.07
C ARG A 6 41.62 -6.32 -76.50
N LYS A 7 40.59 -6.39 -77.36
CA LYS A 7 39.19 -6.18 -76.96
C LYS A 7 38.71 -7.25 -75.97
N GLU A 8 39.04 -8.52 -76.23
CA GLU A 8 38.76 -9.64 -75.32
C GLU A 8 39.41 -9.45 -73.93
N ARG A 9 40.67 -8.98 -73.88
CA ARG A 9 41.37 -8.73 -72.62
C ARG A 9 40.76 -7.57 -71.83
N GLU A 10 40.31 -6.52 -72.50
CA GLU A 10 39.63 -5.39 -71.85
C GLU A 10 38.26 -5.80 -71.30
N THR A 11 37.47 -6.58 -72.05
CA THR A 11 36.19 -7.12 -71.55
C THR A 11 36.38 -8.08 -70.38
N PHE A 12 37.42 -8.92 -70.40
CA PHE A 12 37.72 -9.80 -69.27
C PHE A 12 38.08 -9.01 -68.02
N SER A 13 38.94 -7.99 -68.15
CA SER A 13 39.32 -7.09 -67.06
C SER A 13 38.11 -6.38 -66.45
N ILE A 14 37.21 -5.84 -67.28
CA ILE A 14 35.98 -5.19 -66.84
C ILE A 14 35.08 -6.19 -66.09
N MET A 15 34.97 -7.42 -66.59
CA MET A 15 34.14 -8.46 -65.97
C MET A 15 34.69 -8.93 -64.62
N THR A 16 36.01 -9.00 -64.46
CA THR A 16 36.65 -9.27 -63.15
C THR A 16 36.46 -8.12 -62.16
N ASN A 17 36.67 -6.86 -62.57
CA ASN A 17 36.43 -5.71 -61.70
C ASN A 17 34.96 -5.62 -61.27
N MET A 18 34.03 -5.89 -62.17
CA MET A 18 32.60 -5.87 -61.86
C MET A 18 32.20 -6.96 -60.86
N LYS A 19 32.82 -8.15 -60.93
CA LYS A 19 32.62 -9.22 -59.94
C LYS A 19 33.17 -8.87 -58.56
N GLU A 20 34.33 -8.24 -58.51
CA GLU A 20 34.96 -7.80 -57.26
C GLU A 20 34.10 -6.74 -56.57
N ILE A 21 33.64 -5.74 -57.33
CA ILE A 21 32.72 -4.70 -56.85
C ILE A 21 31.40 -5.32 -56.35
N LEU A 22 30.80 -6.26 -57.10
CA LEU A 22 29.58 -6.96 -56.65
C LEU A 22 29.82 -7.78 -55.37
N GLY A 23 30.99 -8.41 -55.25
CA GLY A 23 31.40 -9.16 -54.06
C GLY A 23 31.53 -8.28 -52.83
N ASP A 24 32.18 -7.12 -52.96
CA ASP A 24 32.33 -6.14 -51.88
C ASP A 24 30.99 -5.51 -51.49
N PHE A 25 30.13 -5.17 -52.45
CA PHE A 25 28.77 -4.70 -52.15
C PHE A 25 27.94 -5.75 -51.42
N ASN A 26 28.06 -7.02 -51.79
CA ASN A 26 27.37 -8.11 -51.12
C ASN A 26 27.94 -8.34 -49.71
N ALA A 27 29.26 -8.27 -49.53
CA ALA A 27 29.92 -8.37 -48.22
C ALA A 27 29.54 -7.20 -47.29
N LEU A 28 29.47 -5.98 -47.83
CA LEU A 28 28.99 -4.78 -47.12
C LEU A 28 27.51 -4.90 -46.76
N ALA A 29 26.67 -5.43 -47.67
CA ALA A 29 25.25 -5.68 -47.41
C ALA A 29 25.05 -6.74 -46.32
N ASP A 30 25.83 -7.82 -46.34
CA ASP A 30 25.78 -8.88 -45.32
C ASP A 30 26.28 -8.41 -43.95
N ALA A 31 27.33 -7.56 -43.92
CA ALA A 31 27.81 -6.92 -42.70
C ALA A 31 26.75 -5.97 -42.11
N ARG A 32 26.03 -5.21 -42.94
CA ARG A 32 24.92 -4.35 -42.50
C ARG A 32 23.75 -5.16 -41.95
N LYS A 33 23.45 -6.31 -42.56
CA LYS A 33 22.39 -7.22 -42.12
C LYS A 33 22.73 -7.85 -40.76
N LYS A 34 23.98 -8.30 -40.57
CA LYS A 34 24.48 -8.79 -39.27
C LYS A 34 24.46 -7.71 -38.19
N SER A 35 24.88 -6.48 -38.50
CA SER A 35 24.83 -5.36 -37.54
C SER A 35 23.40 -4.98 -37.15
N SER A 36 22.48 -4.94 -38.12
CA SER A 36 21.06 -4.67 -37.83
C SER A 36 20.41 -5.78 -37.01
N LEU A 37 20.77 -7.04 -37.25
CA LEU A 37 20.28 -8.18 -36.45
C LEU A 37 20.81 -8.14 -35.01
N LEU A 38 22.09 -7.80 -34.82
CA LEU A 38 22.70 -7.62 -33.50
C LEU A 38 22.02 -6.50 -32.70
N VAL A 39 21.75 -5.35 -33.34
CA VAL A 39 21.06 -4.23 -32.69
C VAL A 39 19.62 -4.60 -32.32
N LYS A 40 18.91 -5.34 -33.17
CA LYS A 40 17.56 -5.86 -32.86
C LYS A 40 17.57 -6.87 -31.72
N LEU A 41 18.58 -7.76 -31.67
CA LEU A 41 18.74 -8.72 -30.58
C LEU A 41 19.06 -8.03 -29.24
N ALA A 42 19.94 -7.03 -29.27
CA ALA A 42 20.32 -6.24 -28.09
C ALA A 42 19.13 -5.45 -27.53
N PHE A 43 18.31 -4.85 -28.40
CA PHE A 43 17.08 -4.17 -27.98
C PHE A 43 16.07 -5.15 -27.37
N GLY A 44 15.94 -6.35 -27.95
CA GLY A 44 15.11 -7.42 -27.39
C GLY A 44 15.58 -7.87 -26.01
N PHE A 45 16.89 -8.01 -25.80
CA PHE A 45 17.46 -8.40 -24.50
C PHE A 45 17.24 -7.33 -23.43
N CYS A 46 17.37 -6.05 -23.81
CA CYS A 46 17.09 -4.92 -22.92
C CYS A 46 15.60 -4.82 -22.53
N ALA A 47 14.70 -5.07 -23.49
CA ALA A 47 13.26 -5.13 -23.21
C ALA A 47 12.91 -6.31 -22.29
N LEU A 48 13.56 -7.46 -22.47
CA LEU A 48 13.38 -8.65 -21.63
C LEU A 48 13.84 -8.41 -20.19
N THR A 49 14.99 -7.78 -19.97
CA THR A 49 15.47 -7.47 -18.62
C THR A 49 14.54 -6.50 -17.90
N VAL A 50 14.07 -5.44 -18.58
CA VAL A 50 13.09 -4.51 -17.99
C VAL A 50 11.77 -5.23 -17.65
N SER A 51 11.27 -6.07 -18.55
CA SER A 51 10.07 -6.90 -18.32
C SER A 51 10.24 -7.85 -17.13
N ALA A 52 11.39 -8.51 -17.00
CA ALA A 52 11.68 -9.41 -15.89
C ALA A 52 11.75 -8.67 -14.54
N VAL A 53 12.36 -7.48 -14.50
CA VAL A 53 12.43 -6.65 -13.28
C VAL A 53 11.02 -6.18 -12.86
N LEU A 54 10.20 -5.74 -13.81
CA LEU A 54 8.80 -5.38 -13.57
C LEU A 54 7.97 -6.57 -13.08
N PHE A 55 8.11 -7.73 -13.74
CA PHE A 55 7.43 -8.96 -13.36
C PHE A 55 7.85 -9.43 -11.97
N PHE A 56 9.14 -9.36 -11.64
CA PHE A 56 9.65 -9.71 -10.33
C PHE A 56 9.14 -8.75 -9.26
N SER A 57 9.14 -7.44 -9.53
CA SER A 57 8.60 -6.42 -8.63
C SER A 57 7.10 -6.63 -8.38
N TYR A 58 6.33 -6.96 -9.43
CA TYR A 58 4.91 -7.30 -9.33
C TYR A 58 4.68 -8.64 -8.61
N SER A 59 5.54 -9.64 -8.84
CA SER A 59 5.47 -10.94 -8.16
C SER A 59 5.81 -10.83 -6.67
N LEU A 60 6.78 -9.98 -6.33
CA LEU A 60 7.09 -9.61 -4.94
C LEU A 60 5.92 -8.87 -4.31
N LEU A 61 5.37 -7.85 -4.99
CA LEU A 61 4.25 -7.07 -4.47
C LEU A 61 2.98 -7.92 -4.30
N SER A 62 2.70 -8.85 -5.22
CA SER A 62 1.56 -9.77 -5.12
C SER A 62 1.80 -10.89 -4.10
N SER A 63 3.04 -11.34 -3.93
CA SER A 63 3.40 -12.30 -2.86
C SER A 63 3.39 -11.65 -1.47
N MET A 64 3.74 -10.36 -1.37
CA MET A 64 3.73 -9.57 -0.13
C MET A 64 2.35 -9.00 0.20
N GLY A 65 1.54 -8.67 -0.82
CA GLY A 65 0.18 -8.13 -0.66
C GLY A 65 -0.78 -9.07 0.08
N ASN A 66 -0.41 -10.34 0.22
CA ASN A 66 -1.15 -11.33 1.01
C ASN A 66 -0.46 -11.75 2.32
N LYS A 67 0.73 -11.20 2.62
CA LYS A 67 1.55 -11.51 3.80
C LYS A 67 2.46 -10.34 4.16
N ILE A 68 1.90 -9.24 4.64
CA ILE A 68 2.66 -8.34 5.51
C ILE A 68 2.84 -9.11 6.82
N LEU A 69 4.09 -9.42 7.18
CA LEU A 69 4.45 -10.19 8.36
C LEU A 69 5.00 -9.21 9.38
N VAL A 70 4.15 -8.77 10.32
CA VAL A 70 4.61 -8.05 11.51
C VAL A 70 5.15 -9.11 12.48
N VAL A 71 6.48 -9.14 12.66
CA VAL A 71 7.17 -10.05 13.58
C VAL A 71 7.23 -9.38 14.95
N ASN A 72 6.71 -10.05 15.97
CA ASN A 72 6.82 -9.63 17.37
C ASN A 72 8.22 -9.97 17.92
N GLU A 73 8.67 -9.31 18.99
CA GLU A 73 10.02 -9.40 19.56
C GLU A 73 10.47 -10.83 19.96
N ASN A 74 9.53 -11.78 20.04
CA ASN A 74 9.78 -13.19 20.40
C ASN A 74 9.89 -14.16 19.20
N GLY A 75 9.87 -13.68 17.95
CA GLY A 75 10.14 -14.51 16.77
C GLY A 75 9.02 -15.45 16.33
N GLU A 76 7.81 -15.33 16.90
CA GLU A 76 6.64 -16.09 16.45
C GLU A 76 5.93 -15.36 15.30
N TYR A 77 5.72 -16.08 14.18
CA TYR A 77 4.96 -15.59 13.04
C TYR A 77 3.48 -15.49 13.39
N LEU A 78 3.01 -14.29 13.76
CA LEU A 78 1.57 -14.04 13.87
C LEU A 78 0.93 -14.25 12.50
N LYS A 79 0.01 -15.22 12.41
CA LYS A 79 -0.83 -15.46 11.23
C LYS A 79 -1.71 -14.23 10.98
N GLN A 80 -1.15 -13.20 10.33
CA GLN A 80 -1.95 -12.21 9.64
C GLN A 80 -2.56 -12.90 8.41
N LYS A 81 -3.65 -13.65 8.66
CA LYS A 81 -4.65 -13.91 7.62
C LYS A 81 -5.03 -12.54 7.07
N ALA A 82 -5.06 -12.39 5.75
CA ALA A 82 -5.70 -11.27 5.08
C ALA A 82 -7.04 -11.00 5.78
N MET A 83 -7.04 -10.00 6.65
CA MET A 83 -8.17 -9.71 7.49
C MET A 83 -9.15 -9.01 6.58
N ASP A 84 -10.27 -9.69 6.35
CA ASP A 84 -11.43 -9.19 5.64
C ASP A 84 -11.61 -7.70 5.99
N THR A 85 -11.49 -6.81 5.01
CA THR A 85 -11.41 -5.35 5.26
C THR A 85 -12.56 -4.88 6.11
N ASP A 86 -13.73 -5.49 5.92
CA ASP A 86 -14.95 -5.22 6.67
C ASP A 86 -14.81 -5.57 8.15
N LYS A 87 -14.15 -6.67 8.49
CA LYS A 87 -13.85 -7.05 9.88
C LYS A 87 -12.82 -6.14 10.52
N LEU A 88 -11.83 -5.68 9.75
CA LEU A 88 -10.86 -4.71 10.23
C LEU A 88 -11.54 -3.36 10.53
N TYR A 89 -12.39 -2.89 9.63
CA TYR A 89 -13.18 -1.69 9.85
C TYR A 89 -14.12 -1.84 11.06
N GLU A 90 -14.75 -3.00 11.22
CA GLU A 90 -15.61 -3.29 12.37
C GLU A 90 -14.82 -3.27 13.69
N GLU A 91 -13.64 -3.90 13.74
CA GLU A 91 -12.79 -3.88 14.92
C GLU A 91 -12.27 -2.48 15.26
N LEU A 92 -11.89 -1.70 14.24
CA LEU A 92 -11.43 -0.33 14.43
C LEU A 92 -12.56 0.59 14.91
N LEU A 93 -13.76 0.45 14.35
CA LEU A 93 -14.96 1.14 14.81
C LEU A 93 -15.30 0.74 16.24
N ARG A 94 -15.22 -0.55 16.57
CA ARG A 94 -15.47 -1.06 17.92
C ARG A 94 -14.46 -0.51 18.92
N ALA A 95 -13.18 -0.47 18.58
CA ALA A 95 -12.14 0.08 19.43
C ALA A 95 -12.33 1.59 19.65
N HIS A 96 -12.64 2.34 18.59
CA HIS A 96 -12.89 3.77 18.67
C HIS A 96 -14.14 4.08 19.50
N CYS A 97 -15.28 3.44 19.20
CA CYS A 97 -16.53 3.62 19.94
C CYS A 97 -16.40 3.22 21.42
N SER A 98 -15.68 2.12 21.71
CA SER A 98 -15.40 1.67 23.07
C SER A 98 -14.56 2.69 23.84
N SER A 99 -13.47 3.16 23.25
CA SER A 99 -12.58 4.16 23.88
C SER A 99 -13.32 5.47 24.12
N THR A 100 -14.06 5.95 23.13
CA THR A 100 -14.87 7.18 23.22
C THR A 100 -15.92 7.07 24.33
N ALA A 101 -16.69 5.99 24.38
CA ALA A 101 -17.69 5.77 25.44
C ALA A 101 -17.04 5.67 26.84
N TYR A 102 -15.87 5.03 26.92
CA TYR A 102 -15.12 4.90 28.17
C TYR A 102 -14.66 6.27 28.69
N TYR A 103 -13.94 7.06 27.90
CA TYR A 103 -13.39 8.34 28.36
C TYR A 103 -14.45 9.41 28.61
N LEU A 104 -15.56 9.38 27.87
CA LEU A 104 -16.67 10.32 28.08
C LEU A 104 -17.46 10.04 29.36
N ASN A 105 -17.59 8.76 29.75
CA ASN A 105 -18.51 8.33 30.80
C ASN A 105 -17.80 7.64 31.98
N SER A 106 -16.46 7.57 32.01
CA SER A 106 -15.72 7.00 33.13
C SER A 106 -14.84 8.06 33.77
N PHE A 107 -14.95 8.22 35.08
CA PHE A 107 -14.16 9.18 35.83
C PHE A 107 -14.15 8.82 37.32
N ASP A 108 -13.01 9.09 37.94
CA ASP A 108 -12.84 9.12 39.38
C ASP A 108 -12.24 10.47 39.81
N ARG A 109 -11.92 10.60 41.10
CA ARG A 109 -11.36 11.82 41.69
C ARG A 109 -10.07 12.30 41.00
N LEU A 110 -9.26 11.40 40.46
CA LEU A 110 -7.93 11.70 39.90
C LEU A 110 -7.94 11.71 38.37
N SER A 111 -8.78 10.90 37.75
CA SER A 111 -8.77 10.63 36.31
C SER A 111 -9.71 11.54 35.50
N TRP A 112 -10.57 12.32 36.15
CA TRP A 112 -11.63 13.05 35.43
C TRP A 112 -11.08 14.08 34.42
N GLN A 113 -9.99 14.78 34.75
CA GLN A 113 -9.37 15.76 33.84
C GLN A 113 -8.64 15.08 32.67
N GLU A 114 -7.92 14.00 32.98
CA GLU A 114 -7.20 13.20 31.99
C GLU A 114 -8.18 12.57 30.98
N ASN A 115 -9.26 11.97 31.46
CA ASN A 115 -10.29 11.37 30.61
C ASN A 115 -11.01 12.42 29.76
N GLN A 116 -11.24 13.64 30.28
CA GLN A 116 -11.76 14.75 29.48
C GLN A 116 -10.82 15.15 28.34
N ALA A 117 -9.51 15.19 28.60
CA ALA A 117 -8.52 15.47 27.57
C ALA A 117 -8.50 14.38 26.48
N HIS A 118 -8.54 13.10 26.88
CA HIS A 118 -8.64 11.98 25.94
C HIS A 118 -9.93 12.02 25.11
N ALA A 119 -11.06 12.31 25.73
CA ALA A 119 -12.34 12.41 25.04
C ALA A 119 -12.36 13.57 24.03
N LEU A 120 -11.74 14.72 24.34
CA LEU A 120 -11.59 15.84 23.42
C LEU A 120 -10.69 15.55 22.22
N PHE A 121 -9.80 14.57 22.32
CA PHE A 121 -9.01 14.10 21.18
C PHE A 121 -9.79 13.15 20.28
N LEU A 122 -10.71 12.37 20.84
CA LEU A 122 -11.48 11.36 20.12
C LEU A 122 -12.75 11.90 19.46
N VAL A 123 -13.35 12.94 20.04
CA VAL A 123 -14.66 13.47 19.61
C VAL A 123 -14.58 14.98 19.38
N SER A 124 -15.52 15.50 18.60
CA SER A 124 -15.69 16.93 18.42
C SER A 124 -15.84 17.66 19.78
N LYS A 125 -15.19 18.81 19.90
CA LYS A 125 -15.27 19.67 21.08
C LYS A 125 -16.71 20.00 21.52
N PRO A 126 -17.65 20.40 20.64
CA PRO A 126 -19.01 20.72 21.08
C PRO A 126 -19.74 19.49 21.66
N ASP A 127 -19.60 18.31 21.05
CA ASP A 127 -20.30 17.10 21.50
C ASP A 127 -19.75 16.61 22.85
N ALA A 128 -18.42 16.60 23.02
CA ALA A 128 -17.79 16.24 24.28
C ALA A 128 -18.18 17.21 25.41
N THR A 129 -18.18 18.52 25.12
CA THR A 129 -18.57 19.55 26.10
C THR A 129 -20.03 19.40 26.52
N ALA A 130 -20.94 19.03 25.62
CA ALA A 130 -22.34 18.78 25.97
C ALA A 130 -22.49 17.64 27.00
N ILE A 131 -21.72 16.57 26.86
CA ILE A 131 -21.71 15.45 27.81
C ILE A 131 -21.09 15.89 29.14
N PHE A 132 -19.98 16.63 29.13
CA PHE A 132 -19.37 17.15 30.36
C PHE A 132 -20.30 18.12 31.09
N ALA A 133 -21.03 18.96 30.37
CA ALA A 133 -22.01 19.87 30.94
C ALA A 133 -23.13 19.11 31.64
N LYS A 134 -23.58 17.98 31.07
CA LYS A 134 -24.58 17.10 31.70
C LYS A 134 -24.08 16.54 33.04
N TYR A 135 -22.90 15.93 33.07
CA TYR A 135 -22.31 15.40 34.30
C TYR A 135 -22.02 16.47 35.37
N ARG A 136 -21.77 17.72 34.94
CA ARG A 136 -21.65 18.87 35.84
C ARG A 136 -23.01 19.29 36.40
N ALA A 137 -24.06 19.31 35.59
CA ALA A 137 -25.42 19.62 36.01
C ALA A 137 -25.98 18.58 36.99
N ASP A 138 -25.69 17.30 36.74
CA ASP A 138 -26.11 16.17 37.58
C ASP A 138 -25.25 16.03 38.86
N ARG A 139 -24.32 16.96 39.13
CA ARG A 139 -23.34 16.92 40.23
C ARG A 139 -22.45 15.67 40.31
N ALA A 140 -22.45 14.80 39.30
CA ALA A 140 -21.65 13.57 39.28
C ALA A 140 -20.14 13.81 39.47
N TYR A 141 -19.58 14.89 38.91
CA TYR A 141 -18.18 15.27 39.17
C TYR A 141 -17.95 15.73 40.61
N GLY A 142 -18.94 16.39 41.22
CA GLY A 142 -18.91 16.78 42.62
C GLY A 142 -18.93 15.56 43.52
N ASP A 143 -19.82 14.60 43.24
CA ASP A 143 -19.93 13.34 44.00
C ASP A 143 -18.66 12.49 43.88
N ALA A 144 -18.05 12.42 42.69
CA ALA A 144 -16.76 11.74 42.50
C ALA A 144 -15.62 12.41 43.29
N LEU A 145 -15.64 13.73 43.42
CA LEU A 145 -14.63 14.49 44.16
C LEU A 145 -14.86 14.42 45.68
N GLU A 146 -16.08 14.64 46.14
CA GLU A 146 -16.42 14.80 47.57
C GLU A 146 -16.72 13.46 48.24
N LEU A 147 -17.46 12.58 47.58
CA LEU A 147 -17.90 11.28 48.11
C LEU A 147 -17.02 10.12 47.63
N GLY A 148 -16.13 10.37 46.66
CA GLY A 148 -15.27 9.33 46.09
C GLY A 148 -16.01 8.36 45.16
N ALA A 149 -17.19 8.73 44.65
CA ALA A 149 -17.96 7.90 43.73
C ALA A 149 -17.17 7.60 42.45
N VAL A 150 -17.17 6.34 42.01
CA VAL A 150 -16.41 5.91 40.83
C VAL A 150 -17.37 5.58 39.71
N TYR A 151 -17.30 6.35 38.63
CA TYR A 151 -18.09 6.10 37.43
C TYR A 151 -17.25 5.30 36.45
N ARG A 152 -17.71 4.09 36.11
CA ARG A 152 -17.09 3.27 35.05
C ARG A 152 -18.12 2.86 34.02
N ASN A 153 -17.80 3.17 32.78
CA ASN A 153 -18.52 2.66 31.62
C ASN A 153 -17.83 1.42 31.08
N LYS A 154 -18.60 0.35 30.87
CA LYS A 154 -18.14 -0.82 30.13
C LYS A 154 -18.89 -0.88 28.80
N PHE A 155 -18.12 -0.81 27.72
CA PHE A 155 -18.64 -1.00 26.38
C PHE A 155 -19.02 -2.47 26.18
N GLU A 156 -20.26 -2.73 25.82
CA GLU A 156 -20.78 -4.10 25.74
C GLU A 156 -20.78 -4.59 24.28
N LYS A 157 -21.50 -3.89 23.40
CA LYS A 157 -21.55 -4.18 21.97
C LYS A 157 -22.10 -3.00 21.16
N ILE A 158 -21.75 -2.97 19.88
CA ILE A 158 -22.44 -2.13 18.89
C ILE A 158 -23.76 -2.82 18.57
N ILE A 159 -24.89 -2.12 18.72
CA ILE A 159 -26.22 -2.68 18.44
C ILE A 159 -26.48 -2.64 16.92
N SER A 160 -26.12 -1.54 16.28
CA SER A 160 -26.27 -1.37 14.84
C SER A 160 -25.35 -0.28 14.30
N LEU A 161 -24.80 -0.53 13.11
CA LEU A 161 -23.98 0.41 12.34
C LEU A 161 -24.80 0.83 11.13
N ARG A 162 -25.36 2.05 11.17
CA ARG A 162 -25.99 2.68 10.00
C ARG A 162 -25.02 3.75 9.52
N LEU A 163 -24.87 3.90 8.19
CA LEU A 163 -23.94 4.81 7.49
C LEU A 163 -23.95 6.30 7.94
N ARG A 164 -24.76 6.68 8.93
CA ARG A 164 -24.87 8.04 9.48
C ARG A 164 -25.01 8.10 11.02
N THR A 165 -25.14 6.97 11.71
CA THR A 165 -25.35 6.94 13.18
C THR A 165 -24.99 5.55 13.72
N ALA A 166 -24.09 5.49 14.70
CA ALA A 166 -23.78 4.27 15.44
C ALA A 166 -24.51 4.28 16.79
N SER A 167 -25.32 3.25 17.05
CA SER A 167 -25.98 3.05 18.34
C SER A 167 -25.20 2.04 19.17
N ILE A 168 -24.72 2.48 20.33
CA ILE A 168 -23.85 1.72 21.22
C ILE A 168 -24.64 1.31 22.47
N MET A 169 -24.51 0.06 22.91
CA MET A 169 -24.95 -0.35 24.24
C MET A 169 -23.77 -0.27 25.20
N SER A 170 -23.91 0.53 26.26
CA SER A 170 -22.92 0.62 27.32
C SER A 170 -23.59 0.51 28.68
N SER A 171 -23.09 -0.38 29.53
CA SER A 171 -23.55 -0.53 30.90
C SER A 171 -22.79 0.44 31.80
N PHE A 172 -23.53 1.25 32.55
CA PHE A 172 -23.01 2.20 33.53
C PHE A 172 -23.21 1.62 34.92
N LEU A 173 -22.12 1.24 35.58
CA LEU A 173 -22.17 0.68 36.93
C LEU A 173 -21.60 1.74 37.90
N PRO A 174 -22.43 2.35 38.76
CA PRO A 174 -21.92 3.10 39.89
C PRO A 174 -21.41 2.10 40.94
N TYR A 175 -20.14 2.22 41.33
CA TYR A 175 -19.56 1.56 42.49
C TYR A 175 -19.19 2.59 43.54
#